data_AF-A0AA38M1V8-F1
#
_entry.id   AF-A0AA38M1V8-F1
#
_cell.length_a   1.000
_cell.length_b   1.000
_cell.length_c   1.000
_cell.angle_alpha   90.00
_cell.angle_beta   90.00
_cell.angle_gamma   90.00
#
_symmetry.space_group_name_H-M   'P 1'
#
loop_
_entity.id
_entity.type
_entity.pdbx_description
1 polymer ?
#
loop_
_entity_poly.entity_id
_entity_poly.type
_entity_poly.pdbx_seq_one_letter_code
_entity_poly.pdbx_strand_id
1 'polypeptide(L)'
;MENIVGRNVASMEHQLKSELEKSVECIEDRMKNKMKKFEKIMRNATTTSPCNVMMSHRTIQPPTYDGQTPWSSYKKQFETAATTNLWEEEQKVTALVIALRSAEIVLQTFPEEDRDRYSALSAALELRLGNEHLRQVFATQVETKTQKVGESFQEFEAGVKRLVRLASCILRRITKFSREACYRNVRKWHSRR
;
A
#
# COMPACT_ATOMS: atom_id res chain seq x y z
N MET A 1 -35.31 25.41 -76.21
CA MET A 1 -34.52 25.98 -75.07
C MET A 1 -33.95 24.89 -74.15
N GLU A 2 -34.51 23.67 -74.14
CA GLU A 2 -34.10 22.56 -73.24
C GLU A 2 -32.66 22.06 -73.44
N ASN A 3 -32.10 22.14 -74.66
CA ASN A 3 -30.73 21.70 -74.95
C ASN A 3 -29.61 22.59 -74.38
N ILE A 4 -29.91 23.85 -74.05
CA ILE A 4 -28.92 24.79 -73.49
C ILE A 4 -28.85 24.62 -71.97
N VAL A 5 -30.02 24.48 -71.33
CA VAL A 5 -30.13 24.27 -69.88
C VAL A 5 -29.46 22.96 -69.48
N GLY A 6 -29.68 21.85 -70.21
CA GLY A 6 -29.03 20.58 -69.93
C GLY A 6 -27.49 20.62 -70.04
N ARG A 7 -26.95 21.36 -71.02
CA ARG A 7 -25.49 21.54 -71.16
C ARG A 7 -24.92 22.38 -70.02
N ASN A 8 -25.64 23.41 -69.59
CA ASN A 8 -25.21 24.24 -68.47
C ASN A 8 -25.23 23.47 -67.14
N VAL A 9 -26.24 22.62 -66.92
CA VAL A 9 -26.33 21.74 -65.74
C VAL A 9 -25.17 20.74 -65.72
N ALA A 10 -24.92 20.04 -66.84
CA ALA A 10 -23.79 19.10 -66.93
C ALA A 10 -22.43 19.81 -66.72
N SER A 11 -22.27 21.04 -67.22
CA SER A 11 -21.08 21.85 -66.98
C SER A 11 -20.91 22.21 -65.51
N MET A 12 -22.00 22.58 -64.82
CA MET A 12 -22.00 22.88 -63.39
C MET A 12 -21.72 21.63 -62.54
N GLU A 13 -22.29 20.48 -62.90
CA GLU A 13 -22.04 19.20 -62.22
C GLU A 13 -20.58 18.79 -62.35
N HIS A 14 -20.00 18.91 -63.54
CA HIS A 14 -18.58 18.65 -63.76
C HIS A 14 -17.69 19.59 -62.95
N GLN A 15 -18.06 20.88 -62.87
CA GLN A 15 -17.33 21.87 -62.07
C GLN A 15 -17.41 21.55 -60.57
N LEU A 16 -18.59 21.24 -60.05
CA LEU A 16 -18.78 20.84 -58.64
C LEU A 16 -18.01 19.56 -58.30
N LYS A 17 -18.03 18.57 -59.20
CA LYS A 17 -17.30 17.32 -58.99
C LYS A 17 -15.79 17.54 -58.98
N SER A 18 -15.28 18.34 -59.91
CA SER A 18 -13.88 18.76 -59.95
C SER A 18 -13.46 19.49 -58.67
N GLU A 19 -14.28 20.42 -58.17
CA GLU A 19 -13.97 21.16 -56.94
C GLU A 19 -14.01 20.26 -55.69
N LEU A 20 -14.95 19.30 -55.64
CA LEU A 20 -15.01 18.32 -54.56
C LEU A 20 -13.77 17.42 -54.55
N GLU A 21 -13.36 16.91 -55.72
CA GLU A 21 -12.16 16.07 -55.85
C GLU A 21 -10.90 16.81 -55.40
N LYS A 22 -10.71 18.07 -55.82
CA LYS A 22 -9.60 18.94 -55.36
C LYS A 22 -9.64 19.18 -53.84
N SER A 23 -10.83 19.36 -53.27
CA SER A 23 -10.99 19.59 -51.82
C SER A 23 -10.62 18.35 -51.00
N VAL A 24 -11.01 17.16 -51.48
CA VAL A 24 -10.65 15.89 -50.85
C VAL A 24 -9.15 15.67 -50.88
N GLU A 25 -8.51 15.87 -52.05
CA GLU A 25 -7.06 15.77 -52.19
C GLU A 25 -6.32 16.73 -51.24
N CYS A 26 -6.79 17.98 -51.13
CA CYS A 26 -6.24 18.97 -50.20
C CYS A 26 -6.35 18.53 -48.73
N ILE A 27 -7.47 17.92 -48.34
CA ILE A 27 -7.65 17.42 -46.96
C ILE A 27 -6.69 16.25 -46.70
N GLU A 28 -6.58 15.31 -47.63
CA GLU A 28 -5.67 14.17 -47.49
C GLU A 28 -4.22 14.62 -47.34
N ASP A 29 -3.77 15.57 -48.15
CA ASP A 29 -2.40 16.08 -48.08
C ASP A 29 -2.14 16.85 -46.79
N ARG A 30 -3.11 17.62 -46.30
CA ARG A 30 -3.04 18.25 -44.98
C ARG A 30 -2.95 17.21 -43.87
N MET A 31 -3.72 16.13 -43.94
CA MET A 31 -3.66 15.03 -42.97
C MET A 31 -2.32 14.31 -43.04
N LYS A 32 -1.82 13.96 -44.22
CA LYS A 32 -0.50 13.34 -44.43
C LYS A 32 0.62 14.22 -43.89
N ASN A 33 0.58 15.53 -44.13
CA ASN A 33 1.58 16.47 -43.62
C ASN A 33 1.51 16.65 -42.09
N LYS A 34 0.30 16.72 -41.51
CA LYS A 34 0.13 16.71 -40.05
C LYS A 34 0.63 15.41 -39.43
N MET A 35 0.37 14.26 -40.07
CA MET A 35 0.85 12.95 -39.63
C MET A 35 2.38 12.87 -39.70
N LYS A 36 3.00 13.25 -40.82
CA LYS A 36 4.45 13.33 -40.96
C LYS A 36 5.09 14.28 -39.95
N LYS A 37 4.44 15.42 -39.64
CA LYS A 37 4.90 16.36 -38.62
C LYS A 37 4.80 15.76 -37.22
N PHE A 38 3.71 15.07 -36.91
CA PHE A 38 3.52 14.38 -35.65
C PHE A 38 4.52 13.24 -35.48
N GLU A 39 4.70 12.40 -36.51
CA GLU A 39 5.72 11.35 -36.53
C GLU A 39 7.12 11.92 -36.36
N LYS A 40 7.44 13.07 -37.00
CA LYS A 40 8.72 13.75 -36.79
C LYS A 40 8.84 14.17 -35.33
N ILE A 41 7.84 14.85 -34.75
CA ILE A 41 7.85 15.22 -33.32
C ILE A 41 8.07 14.00 -32.43
N MET A 42 7.39 12.89 -32.71
CA MET A 42 7.57 11.61 -32.01
C MET A 42 8.98 11.05 -32.20
N ARG A 43 9.53 11.07 -33.41
CA ARG A 43 10.89 10.60 -33.72
C ARG A 43 11.97 11.44 -33.02
N ASN A 44 11.80 12.76 -32.99
CA ASN A 44 12.70 13.66 -32.27
C ASN A 44 12.63 13.40 -30.76
N ALA A 45 11.43 13.13 -30.24
CA ALA A 45 11.20 12.73 -28.87
C ALA A 45 11.74 11.32 -28.54
N THR A 46 11.91 10.44 -29.53
CA THR A 46 12.46 9.08 -29.37
C THR A 46 13.93 8.92 -29.76
N THR A 47 14.59 9.92 -30.36
CA THR A 47 16.07 9.99 -30.43
C THR A 47 16.71 10.34 -29.09
N THR A 48 15.91 10.82 -28.13
CA THR A 48 16.16 10.49 -26.73
C THR A 48 15.55 9.12 -26.54
N SER A 49 16.35 8.10 -26.20
CA SER A 49 15.91 6.78 -25.70
C SER A 49 14.50 6.83 -25.15
N PRO A 50 13.62 5.84 -25.44
CA PRO A 50 12.20 5.86 -25.08
C PRO A 50 12.07 6.60 -23.77
N CYS A 51 11.46 7.79 -23.80
CA CYS A 51 11.43 8.64 -22.64
C CYS A 51 10.72 7.85 -21.51
N ASN A 52 11.49 7.09 -20.71
CA ASN A 52 11.94 7.60 -19.43
C ASN A 52 12.13 9.10 -19.61
N VAL A 53 11.01 9.82 -19.53
CA VAL A 53 10.98 10.92 -18.61
C VAL A 53 11.45 10.28 -17.30
N MET A 54 12.78 10.19 -17.17
CA MET A 54 13.45 10.24 -15.92
C MET A 54 13.24 11.70 -15.48
N MET A 55 11.96 12.07 -15.24
CA MET A 55 11.65 12.46 -13.88
C MET A 55 12.35 11.35 -13.12
N SER A 56 13.52 11.67 -12.60
CA SER A 56 13.97 11.04 -11.38
C SER A 56 12.79 11.29 -10.44
N HIS A 57 11.74 10.46 -10.56
CA HIS A 57 10.74 10.25 -9.56
C HIS A 57 11.62 9.71 -8.48
N ARG A 58 12.13 10.64 -7.66
CA ARG A 58 12.76 10.30 -6.41
C ARG A 58 11.61 9.65 -5.68
N THR A 59 11.50 8.34 -5.83
CA THR A 59 10.53 7.54 -5.12
C THR A 59 10.79 7.87 -3.67
N ILE A 60 9.81 8.48 -3.00
CA ILE A 60 9.94 8.83 -1.61
C ILE A 60 10.11 7.51 -0.88
N GLN A 61 11.31 7.27 -0.36
CA GLN A 61 11.58 6.07 0.40
C GLN A 61 10.94 6.27 1.78
N PRO A 62 9.99 5.42 2.18
CA PRO A 62 9.43 5.48 3.50
C PRO A 62 10.55 5.23 4.52
N PRO A 63 10.48 5.87 5.70
CA PRO A 63 11.46 5.62 6.75
C PRO A 63 11.45 4.15 7.14
N THR A 64 12.58 3.65 7.62
CA THR A 64 12.65 2.31 8.20
C THR A 64 11.89 2.30 9.53
N TYR A 65 11.07 1.29 9.77
CA TYR A 65 10.40 1.09 11.05
C TYR A 65 11.33 0.41 12.04
N ASP A 66 11.69 1.13 13.10
CA ASP A 66 12.58 0.68 14.18
C ASP A 66 11.82 0.30 15.45
N GLY A 67 10.50 0.48 15.49
CA GLY A 67 9.67 0.24 16.67
C GLY A 67 9.66 1.37 17.70
N GLN A 68 10.41 2.45 17.50
CA GLN A 68 10.39 3.64 18.37
C GLN A 68 9.12 4.46 18.14
N THR A 69 8.72 4.60 16.88
CA THR A 69 7.50 5.32 16.52
C THR A 69 6.28 4.40 16.66
N PRO A 70 5.15 4.88 17.22
CA PRO A 70 3.91 4.11 17.21
C PRO A 70 3.52 3.69 15.79
N TRP A 71 3.11 2.44 15.62
CA TRP A 71 2.77 1.87 14.31
C TRP A 71 1.74 2.71 13.54
N SER A 72 0.72 3.25 14.22
CA SER A 72 -0.30 4.10 13.60
C SER A 72 0.25 5.40 13.00
N SER A 73 1.27 6.00 13.63
CA SER A 73 1.96 7.19 13.11
C SER A 73 2.84 6.83 11.91
N TYR A 74 3.55 5.70 11.99
CA TYR A 74 4.37 5.19 10.89
C TYR A 74 3.54 4.86 9.65
N LYS A 75 2.42 4.14 9.83
CA LYS A 75 1.50 3.75 8.76
C LYS A 75 1.04 4.95 7.93
N LYS A 76 0.71 6.07 8.57
CA LYS A 76 0.33 7.31 7.87
C LYS A 76 1.44 7.87 6.99
N GLN A 77 2.69 7.86 7.48
CA GLN A 77 3.85 8.31 6.70
C GLN A 77 4.09 7.39 5.50
N PHE A 78 3.98 6.09 5.72
CA PHE A 78 4.08 5.08 4.66
C PHE A 78 3.01 5.26 3.59
N GLU A 79 1.73 5.43 3.98
CA GLU A 79 0.62 5.64 3.04
C GLU A 79 0.75 6.94 2.24
N THR A 80 1.30 7.99 2.85
CA THR A 80 1.61 9.24 2.16
C THR A 80 2.67 9.04 1.07
N ALA A 81 3.75 8.31 1.40
CA ALA A 81 4.79 7.94 0.43
C ALA A 81 4.24 7.04 -0.68
N ALA A 82 3.42 6.05 -0.35
CA ALA A 82 2.78 5.15 -1.31
C ALA A 82 1.88 5.91 -2.29
N THR A 83 1.08 6.85 -1.80
CA THR A 83 0.19 7.68 -2.62
C THR A 83 0.99 8.60 -3.54
N THR A 84 2.08 9.18 -3.06
CA THR A 84 2.95 10.07 -3.86
C THR A 84 3.72 9.29 -4.93
N ASN A 85 4.10 8.05 -4.64
CA ASN A 85 4.79 7.18 -5.57
C ASN A 85 3.84 6.39 -6.48
N LEU A 86 2.52 6.54 -6.33
CA LEU A 86 1.49 5.77 -7.05
C LEU A 86 1.72 4.26 -6.96
N TRP A 87 2.05 3.77 -5.77
CA TRP A 87 2.31 2.35 -5.57
C TRP A 87 1.06 1.50 -5.70
N GLU A 88 1.17 0.43 -6.48
CA GLU A 88 0.23 -0.68 -6.52
C GLU A 88 0.34 -1.54 -5.25
N GLU A 89 -0.67 -2.37 -4.98
CA GLU A 89 -0.74 -3.19 -3.75
C GLU A 89 0.52 -4.05 -3.53
N GLU A 90 1.02 -4.70 -4.59
CA GLU A 90 2.25 -5.52 -4.53
C GLU A 90 3.49 -4.69 -4.16
N GLN A 91 3.58 -3.48 -4.70
CA GLN A 91 4.68 -2.56 -4.40
C GLN A 91 4.60 -2.04 -2.96
N LYS A 92 3.39 -1.77 -2.46
CA LYS A 92 3.18 -1.39 -1.05
C LYS A 92 3.59 -2.52 -0.11
N VAL A 93 3.19 -3.76 -0.39
CA VAL A 93 3.61 -4.92 0.40
C VAL A 93 5.13 -5.01 0.43
N THR A 94 5.75 -5.03 -0.75
CA THR A 94 7.20 -5.20 -0.88
C THR A 94 7.96 -4.09 -0.15
N ALA A 95 7.57 -2.83 -0.37
CA ALA A 95 8.18 -1.69 0.31
C ALA A 95 7.97 -1.75 1.82
N LEU A 96 6.79 -2.17 2.28
CA LEU A 96 6.51 -2.30 3.70
C LEU A 96 7.36 -3.39 4.35
N VAL A 97 7.48 -4.56 3.71
CA VAL A 97 8.34 -5.66 4.16
C VAL A 97 9.79 -5.20 4.30
N ILE A 98 10.32 -4.48 3.31
CA ILE A 98 11.70 -3.94 3.35
C ILE A 98 11.87 -2.91 4.46
N ALA A 99 10.88 -2.05 4.68
CA ALA A 99 10.97 -1.00 5.67
C ALA A 99 10.86 -1.54 7.12
N LEU A 100 10.31 -2.73 7.32
CA LEU A 100 10.15 -3.39 8.61
C LEU A 100 11.42 -4.15 9.06
N ARG A 101 12.51 -3.43 9.37
CA ARG A 101 13.76 -4.05 9.87
C ARG A 101 13.56 -4.88 11.15
N SER A 102 12.64 -4.49 12.03
CA SER A 102 12.44 -5.12 13.35
C SER A 102 11.24 -6.07 13.42
N ALA A 103 10.46 -6.21 12.33
CA ALA A 103 9.21 -6.98 12.35
C ALA A 103 9.33 -8.36 11.67
N GLU A 104 10.53 -8.91 11.59
CA GLU A 104 10.80 -10.23 11.01
C GLU A 104 9.93 -11.34 11.64
N ILE A 105 9.65 -11.22 12.94
CA ILE A 105 8.76 -12.14 13.66
C ILE A 105 7.32 -12.06 13.11
N VAL A 106 6.84 -10.87 12.72
CA VAL A 106 5.50 -10.69 12.15
C VAL A 106 5.42 -11.31 10.76
N LEU A 107 6.47 -11.14 9.95
CA LEU A 107 6.57 -11.72 8.61
C LEU A 107 6.62 -13.25 8.62
N GLN A 108 7.31 -13.84 9.61
CA GLN A 108 7.35 -15.31 9.79
C GLN A 108 6.02 -15.92 10.22
N THR A 109 5.14 -15.13 10.85
CA THR A 109 3.82 -15.62 11.29
C THR A 109 2.71 -15.29 10.31
N PHE A 110 3.00 -14.60 9.21
CA PHE A 110 2.01 -14.16 8.24
C PHE A 110 1.78 -15.22 7.14
N PRO A 111 0.54 -15.61 6.83
CA PRO A 111 0.25 -16.63 5.81
C PRO A 111 0.75 -16.21 4.43
N GLU A 112 1.38 -17.12 3.69
CA GLU A 112 1.84 -16.88 2.30
C GLU A 112 0.67 -16.45 1.39
N GLU A 113 -0.53 -17.00 1.61
CA GLU A 113 -1.75 -16.77 0.83
C GLU A 113 -2.24 -15.31 0.85
N ASP A 114 -1.90 -14.56 1.90
CA ASP A 114 -2.34 -13.17 2.09
C ASP A 114 -1.22 -12.16 1.82
N ARG A 115 -0.01 -12.62 1.46
CA ARG A 115 1.18 -11.74 1.33
C ARG A 115 0.99 -10.64 0.31
N ASP A 116 0.23 -10.88 -0.74
CA ASP A 116 0.05 -9.92 -1.83
C ASP A 116 -0.98 -8.81 -1.48
N ARG A 117 -1.62 -8.89 -0.30
CA ARG A 117 -2.63 -7.94 0.17
C ARG A 117 -2.09 -7.03 1.27
N TYR A 118 -1.84 -5.76 0.93
CA TYR A 118 -1.41 -4.76 1.91
C TYR A 118 -2.42 -4.57 3.06
N SER A 119 -3.71 -4.69 2.78
CA SER A 119 -4.77 -4.58 3.81
C SER A 119 -4.65 -5.66 4.90
N ALA A 120 -4.37 -6.90 4.52
CA ALA A 120 -4.21 -8.02 5.46
C ALA A 120 -2.91 -7.85 6.28
N LEU A 121 -1.80 -7.51 5.62
CA LEU A 121 -0.51 -7.29 6.26
C LEU A 121 -0.56 -6.12 7.25
N SER A 122 -1.14 -4.98 6.85
CA SER A 122 -1.27 -3.81 7.71
C SER A 122 -2.17 -4.06 8.91
N ALA A 123 -3.24 -4.86 8.76
CA ALA A 123 -4.11 -5.23 9.88
C ALA A 123 -3.42 -6.16 10.89
N ALA A 124 -2.63 -7.13 10.40
CA ALA A 124 -1.83 -8.00 11.28
C ALA A 124 -0.77 -7.21 12.05
N LEU A 125 -0.12 -6.24 11.40
CA LEU A 125 0.83 -5.34 12.03
C LEU A 125 0.16 -4.42 13.05
N GLU A 126 -1.03 -3.88 12.76
CA GLU A 126 -1.82 -3.07 13.69
C GLU A 126 -2.17 -3.86 14.96
N LEU A 127 -2.60 -5.11 14.81
CA LEU A 127 -2.93 -5.96 15.95
C LEU A 127 -1.72 -6.23 16.86
N ARG A 128 -0.53 -6.34 16.27
CA ARG A 128 0.69 -6.73 16.98
C ARG A 128 1.45 -5.53 17.55
N LEU A 129 1.61 -4.47 16.76
CA LEU A 129 2.40 -3.29 17.09
C LEU A 129 1.54 -2.14 17.63
N GLY A 130 0.27 -2.04 17.21
CA GLY A 130 -0.66 -1.01 17.71
C GLY A 130 -1.01 -1.16 19.20
N ASN A 131 -0.79 -2.36 19.75
CA ASN A 131 -1.03 -2.66 21.17
C ASN A 131 0.22 -2.55 22.05
N GLU A 132 1.38 -2.10 21.54
CA GLU A 132 2.62 -2.04 22.32
C GLU A 132 2.50 -1.13 23.55
N HIS A 133 1.87 0.04 23.41
CA HIS A 133 1.60 0.93 24.55
C HIS A 133 0.73 0.24 25.61
N LEU A 134 -0.26 -0.55 25.20
CA LEU A 134 -1.09 -1.31 26.13
C LEU A 134 -0.28 -2.41 26.82
N ARG A 135 0.67 -3.07 26.15
CA ARG A 135 1.60 -4.01 26.82
C ARG A 135 2.36 -3.32 27.93
N GLN A 136 2.93 -2.14 27.68
CA GLN A 136 3.69 -1.39 28.68
C GLN A 136 2.80 -1.00 29.87
N VAL A 137 1.60 -0.50 29.61
CA VAL A 137 0.63 -0.16 30.67
C VAL A 137 0.27 -1.40 31.50
N PHE A 138 -0.04 -2.53 30.87
CA PHE A 138 -0.37 -3.75 31.60
C PHE A 138 0.83 -4.33 32.35
N ALA A 139 2.06 -4.21 31.81
CA ALA A 139 3.27 -4.61 32.52
C ALA A 139 3.48 -3.80 33.80
N THR A 140 3.37 -2.47 33.72
CA THR A 140 3.44 -1.60 34.91
C THR A 140 2.31 -1.90 35.90
N GLN A 141 1.10 -2.21 35.43
CA GLN A 141 0.00 -2.62 36.31
C GLN A 141 0.25 -3.95 37.01
N VAL A 142 0.98 -4.88 36.38
CA VAL A 142 1.41 -6.13 37.04
C VAL A 142 2.45 -5.85 38.12
N GLU A 143 3.45 -5.02 37.81
CA GLU A 143 4.53 -4.67 38.76
C GLU A 143 4.02 -3.92 39.99
N THR A 144 3.03 -3.04 39.80
CA THR A 144 2.44 -2.22 40.86
C THR A 144 1.26 -2.88 41.57
N LYS A 145 0.85 -4.09 41.14
CA LYS A 145 -0.30 -4.78 41.74
C LYS A 145 0.05 -5.29 43.14
N THR A 146 -0.58 -4.71 44.16
CA THR A 146 -0.54 -5.19 45.55
C THR A 146 -1.92 -5.66 46.00
N GLN A 147 -1.93 -6.60 46.94
CA GLN A 147 -3.19 -7.10 47.54
C GLN A 147 -3.80 -6.01 48.42
N LYS A 148 -5.07 -5.70 48.22
CA LYS A 148 -5.78 -4.70 49.03
C LYS A 148 -6.17 -5.28 50.39
N VAL A 149 -6.32 -4.41 51.38
CA VAL A 149 -6.88 -4.78 52.69
C VAL A 149 -8.32 -5.25 52.50
N GLY A 150 -8.62 -6.50 52.87
CA GLY A 150 -9.93 -7.12 52.70
C GLY A 150 -10.14 -7.86 51.36
N GLU A 151 -9.17 -7.84 50.45
CA GLU A 151 -9.21 -8.65 49.21
C GLU A 151 -8.82 -10.09 49.49
N SER A 152 -9.63 -11.05 49.06
CA SER A 152 -9.28 -12.47 49.21
C SER A 152 -8.10 -12.83 48.31
N PHE A 153 -7.33 -13.85 48.72
CA PHE A 153 -6.19 -14.32 47.93
C PHE A 153 -6.60 -14.77 46.51
N GLN A 154 -7.79 -15.36 46.37
CA GLN A 154 -8.32 -15.81 45.07
C GLN A 154 -8.66 -14.64 44.15
N GLU A 155 -9.25 -13.57 44.68
CA GLU A 155 -9.55 -12.35 43.91
C GLU A 155 -8.27 -11.66 43.43
N PHE A 156 -7.26 -11.57 44.31
CA PHE A 156 -5.96 -11.02 43.96
C PHE A 156 -5.27 -11.84 42.86
N GLU A 157 -5.21 -13.17 43.01
CA GLU A 157 -4.61 -14.07 42.03
C GLU A 157 -5.33 -13.98 40.66
N ALA A 158 -6.66 -13.94 40.65
CA ALA A 158 -7.45 -13.77 39.44
C ALA A 158 -7.15 -12.43 38.75
N GLY A 159 -7.00 -11.35 39.53
CA GLY A 159 -6.61 -10.03 39.03
C GLY A 159 -5.23 -10.02 38.38
N VAL A 160 -4.23 -10.61 39.03
CA VAL A 160 -2.86 -10.73 38.49
C VAL A 160 -2.85 -11.60 37.23
N LYS A 161 -3.52 -12.76 37.24
CA LYS A 161 -3.64 -13.64 36.06
C LYS A 161 -4.26 -12.91 34.88
N ARG A 162 -5.29 -12.07 35.11
CA ARG A 162 -5.92 -11.27 34.06
C ARG A 162 -4.95 -10.25 33.47
N LEU A 163 -4.23 -9.50 34.30
CA LEU A 163 -3.26 -8.49 33.84
C LEU A 163 -2.10 -9.13 33.07
N VAL A 164 -1.55 -10.25 33.57
CA VAL A 164 -0.50 -11.01 32.88
C VAL A 164 -1.01 -11.53 31.53
N ARG A 165 -2.25 -12.01 31.46
CA ARG A 165 -2.87 -12.39 30.18
C ARG A 165 -3.01 -11.20 29.24
N LEU A 166 -3.39 -10.02 29.72
CA LEU A 166 -3.50 -8.84 28.85
C LEU A 166 -2.14 -8.37 28.33
N ALA A 167 -1.11 -8.37 29.18
CA ALA A 167 0.27 -8.05 28.80
C ALA A 167 0.86 -9.08 27.81
N SER A 168 0.48 -10.36 27.93
CA SER A 168 1.03 -11.47 27.12
C SER A 168 0.18 -11.90 25.92
N CYS A 169 -1.13 -11.64 25.91
CA CYS A 169 -2.04 -12.01 24.81
C CYS A 169 -1.78 -11.23 23.53
N ILE A 170 -1.06 -10.09 23.62
CA ILE A 170 -0.61 -9.32 22.46
C ILE A 170 0.43 -10.12 21.63
N LEU A 171 0.99 -11.21 22.20
CA LEU A 171 1.83 -12.18 21.48
C LEU A 171 1.11 -13.49 21.09
N ARG A 172 -0.14 -13.74 21.51
CA ARG A 172 -0.75 -15.09 21.43
C ARG A 172 -1.87 -15.28 20.40
N ARG A 173 -2.16 -14.30 19.55
CA ARG A 173 -3.27 -14.44 18.58
C ARG A 173 -2.89 -14.94 17.19
N ILE A 174 -1.64 -15.34 16.96
CA ILE A 174 -1.22 -16.02 15.72
C ILE A 174 -0.79 -17.48 15.94
N THR A 175 -0.56 -17.94 17.18
CA THR A 175 -0.30 -19.36 17.44
C THR A 175 -1.33 -19.93 18.40
N LYS A 176 -2.29 -20.68 17.87
CA LYS A 176 -2.89 -21.80 18.61
C LYS A 176 -1.77 -22.84 18.85
N PHE A 177 -0.80 -22.60 19.73
CA PHE A 177 0.01 -23.67 20.31
C PHE A 177 0.86 -23.15 21.49
N SER A 178 0.99 -24.02 22.49
CA SER A 178 1.81 -23.87 23.70
C SER A 178 1.15 -23.24 24.93
N ARG A 179 0.36 -24.10 25.62
CA ARG A 179 -0.04 -23.96 27.02
C ARG A 179 1.11 -24.25 28.01
N GLU A 180 2.30 -24.66 27.56
CA GLU A 180 3.31 -25.27 28.44
C GLU A 180 4.37 -24.30 29.01
N ALA A 181 4.56 -23.12 28.43
CA ALA A 181 5.59 -22.18 28.92
C ALA A 181 5.19 -21.47 30.23
N CYS A 182 3.90 -21.44 30.58
CA CYS A 182 3.41 -20.68 31.74
C CYS A 182 3.62 -21.39 33.09
N TYR A 183 3.94 -22.69 33.10
CA TYR A 183 4.04 -23.49 34.33
C TYR A 183 5.45 -23.54 34.94
N ARG A 184 6.49 -23.03 34.26
CA ARG A 184 7.87 -23.11 34.76
C ARG A 184 8.22 -22.09 35.85
N ASN A 185 7.47 -20.99 35.99
CA ASN A 185 7.76 -19.94 36.98
C ASN A 185 7.06 -20.10 38.33
N VAL A 186 6.07 -21.00 38.46
CA VAL A 186 5.36 -21.21 39.74
C VAL A 186 6.15 -22.11 40.70
N ARG A 187 7.00 -23.02 40.20
CA ARG A 187 7.81 -23.90 41.07
C ARG A 187 8.91 -23.19 41.85
N LYS A 188 9.41 -22.03 41.37
CA LYS A 188 10.44 -21.26 42.11
C LYS A 188 9.90 -20.50 43.32
N TRP A 189 8.59 -20.31 43.42
CA TRP A 189 7.95 -19.63 44.55
C TRP A 189 7.82 -20.51 45.81
N HIS A 190 7.90 -21.84 45.67
CA HIS A 190 7.79 -22.77 46.82
C HIS A 190 9.10 -23.07 47.55
N SER A 191 10.26 -22.63 47.06
CA SER A 191 11.58 -22.90 47.68
C SER A 191 12.12 -21.77 48.56
N ARG A 192 11.31 -20.76 48.88
CA ARG A 192 11.65 -19.75 49.90
C ARG A 192 10.52 -19.67 50.92
N ARG A 193 10.42 -20.71 51.73
CA ARG A 193 9.70 -20.68 53.00
C ARG A 193 10.60 -21.31 54.06
#